data_AF-A0A938B1Q9-F1
#
_entry.id   AF-A0A938B1Q9-F1
#
_cell.length_a   1.000
_cell.length_b   1.000
_cell.length_c   1.000
_cell.angle_alpha   90.00
_cell.angle_beta   90.00
_cell.angle_gamma   90.00
#
_symmetry.space_group_name_H-M   'P 1'
#
loop_
_entity.id
_entity.type
_entity.pdbx_description
1 polymer ?
#
loop_
_entity_poly.entity_id
_entity_poly.type
_entity_poly.pdbx_seq_one_letter_code
_entity_poly.pdbx_strand_id
1 'polypeptide(L)'
;MNSNEMSIGLMVLLAVSLGIRHGFDLDHLATIDAIARSMKERPTVSRLTGFLFSLGHGIIVILFCLLLGSGFVQSYTPAWLEILGKGISIFFLIVFGIINLIGVLTRKHSSDVPKGIKSFLSQKIFSKQNSPWMIILIGGLFALSFDTFSQAALFSLSAGLIAKQALCFILGIAFMFGMMISDGINGIIVAKLIRIADTKSRYISKGLGILISCFSLFLGIYGLLN
;
A
#
# COMPACT_ATOMS: atom_id res chain seq x y z
N MET A 1 25.90 -6.85 -27.80
CA MET A 1 25.55 -6.72 -26.36
C MET A 1 26.38 -7.71 -25.59
N ASN A 2 27.12 -7.24 -24.59
CA ASN A 2 27.91 -8.12 -23.72
C ASN A 2 26.99 -8.99 -22.86
N SER A 3 27.40 -10.22 -22.52
CA SER A 3 26.64 -11.14 -21.65
C SER A 3 26.20 -10.51 -20.33
N ASN A 4 27.04 -9.63 -19.77
CA ASN A 4 26.75 -8.88 -18.54
C ASN A 4 25.61 -7.85 -18.71
N GLU A 5 25.50 -7.18 -19.85
CA GLU A 5 24.42 -6.21 -20.10
C GLU A 5 23.07 -6.91 -20.22
N MET A 6 23.04 -8.08 -20.87
CA MET A 6 21.83 -8.89 -20.98
C MET A 6 21.39 -9.46 -19.62
N SER A 7 22.33 -9.84 -18.76
CA SER A 7 22.05 -10.29 -17.40
C SER A 7 21.47 -9.17 -16.52
N ILE A 8 22.04 -7.97 -16.56
CA ILE A 8 21.52 -6.81 -15.82
C ILE A 8 20.14 -6.41 -16.32
N GLY A 9 19.94 -6.38 -17.64
CA GLY A 9 18.63 -6.10 -18.24
C GLY A 9 17.55 -7.09 -17.77
N LEU A 10 17.89 -8.38 -17.70
CA LEU A 10 16.99 -9.41 -17.18
C LEU A 10 16.66 -9.19 -15.70
N MET A 11 17.65 -8.86 -14.86
CA MET A 11 17.42 -8.57 -13.44
C MET A 11 16.50 -7.36 -13.24
N VAL A 12 16.66 -6.31 -14.05
CA VAL A 12 15.79 -5.13 -14.01
C VAL A 12 14.35 -5.50 -14.40
N LEU A 13 14.16 -6.27 -15.48
CA LEU A 13 12.84 -6.75 -15.88
C LEU A 13 12.18 -7.64 -14.82
N LEU A 14 12.95 -8.51 -14.17
CA LEU A 14 12.48 -9.32 -13.05
C LEU A 14 12.09 -8.45 -11.86
N ALA A 15 12.90 -7.45 -11.50
CA ALA A 15 12.57 -6.52 -10.42
C ALA A 15 11.28 -5.74 -10.70
N VAL A 16 11.08 -5.24 -11.93
CA VAL A 16 9.82 -4.61 -12.35
C VAL A 16 8.65 -5.59 -12.23
N SER A 17 8.82 -6.83 -12.71
CA SER A 17 7.77 -7.85 -12.68
C SER A 17 7.39 -8.25 -11.24
N LEU A 18 8.37 -8.35 -10.35
CA LEU A 18 8.16 -8.57 -8.93
C LEU A 18 7.45 -7.38 -8.28
N GLY A 19 7.79 -6.14 -8.66
CA GLY A 19 7.10 -4.93 -8.20
C GLY A 19 5.64 -4.90 -8.62
N ILE A 20 5.35 -5.23 -9.88
CA ILE A 20 3.98 -5.35 -10.39
C ILE A 20 3.20 -6.40 -9.58
N ARG A 21 3.79 -7.59 -9.39
CA ARG A 21 3.19 -8.68 -8.62
C ARG A 21 2.90 -8.26 -7.18
N HIS A 22 3.87 -7.65 -6.49
CA HIS A 22 3.73 -7.24 -5.10
C HIS A 22 2.61 -6.21 -4.92
N GLY A 23 2.46 -5.26 -5.86
CA GLY A 23 1.33 -4.32 -5.83
C GLY A 23 -0.06 -4.97 -5.98
N PHE A 24 -0.14 -6.20 -6.50
CA PHE A 24 -1.38 -6.97 -6.55
C PHE A 24 -1.65 -7.80 -5.29
N ASP A 25 -0.79 -7.73 -4.28
CA ASP A 25 -1.04 -8.41 -3.02
C ASP A 25 -2.30 -7.85 -2.35
N LEU A 26 -3.04 -8.74 -1.68
CA LEU A 26 -4.40 -8.45 -1.24
C LEU A 26 -4.47 -7.36 -0.18
N ASP A 27 -3.41 -7.23 0.62
CA ASP A 27 -3.24 -6.21 1.64
C ASP A 27 -2.98 -4.82 1.04
N HIS A 28 -2.19 -4.72 -0.02
CA HIS A 28 -2.00 -3.50 -0.81
C HIS A 28 -3.33 -3.04 -1.43
N LEU A 29 -4.02 -3.95 -2.14
CA LEU A 29 -5.32 -3.66 -2.76
C LEU A 29 -6.34 -3.20 -1.70
N ALA A 30 -6.49 -3.95 -0.60
CA ALA A 30 -7.43 -3.61 0.46
C ALA A 30 -7.12 -2.24 1.10
N THR A 31 -5.84 -1.94 1.34
CA THR A 31 -5.41 -0.70 1.97
C THR A 31 -5.58 0.51 1.05
N ILE A 32 -5.16 0.39 -0.22
CA ILE A 32 -5.36 1.44 -1.23
C ILE A 32 -6.84 1.72 -1.41
N ASP A 33 -7.68 0.68 -1.47
CA ASP A 33 -9.13 0.82 -1.63
C ASP A 33 -9.75 1.57 -0.44
N ALA A 34 -9.36 1.17 0.76
CA ALA A 34 -9.82 1.78 1.99
C ALA A 34 -9.43 3.28 2.07
N ILE A 35 -8.18 3.61 1.75
CA ILE A 35 -7.68 4.99 1.75
C ILE A 35 -8.37 5.79 0.64
N ALA A 36 -8.46 5.27 -0.58
CA ALA A 36 -9.08 5.97 -1.71
C ALA A 36 -10.54 6.34 -1.44
N ARG A 37 -11.27 5.47 -0.72
CA ARG A 37 -12.64 5.71 -0.24
C ARG A 37 -12.73 6.79 0.83
N SER A 38 -11.77 6.84 1.76
CA SER A 38 -11.68 7.92 2.74
C SER A 38 -11.40 9.28 2.07
N MET A 39 -10.72 9.28 0.91
CA MET A 39 -10.39 10.47 0.10
C MET A 39 -11.43 10.88 -0.95
N LYS A 40 -12.64 10.29 -0.96
CA LYS A 40 -13.64 10.55 -2.01
C LYS A 40 -14.00 12.04 -2.22
N GLU A 41 -13.94 12.84 -1.15
CA GLU A 41 -14.20 14.30 -1.20
C GLU A 41 -13.08 15.08 -1.92
N ARG A 42 -11.95 14.40 -2.20
CA ARG A 42 -10.78 14.93 -2.94
C ARG A 42 -10.45 14.01 -4.12
N PRO A 43 -11.15 14.14 -5.25
CA PRO A 43 -11.06 13.18 -6.37
C PRO A 43 -9.66 13.07 -6.98
N THR A 44 -8.83 14.11 -6.88
CA THR A 44 -7.43 14.04 -7.34
C THR A 44 -6.57 13.18 -6.41
N VAL A 45 -6.71 13.34 -5.09
CA VAL A 45 -5.96 12.54 -4.10
C VAL A 45 -6.44 11.09 -4.09
N SER A 46 -7.76 10.87 -4.21
CA SER A 46 -8.34 9.53 -4.33
C SER A 46 -7.74 8.75 -5.51
N ARG A 47 -7.61 9.38 -6.69
CA ARG A 47 -6.98 8.76 -7.88
C ARG A 47 -5.49 8.48 -7.69
N LEU A 48 -4.76 9.34 -6.99
CA LEU A 48 -3.33 9.20 -6.76
C LEU A 48 -2.99 8.32 -5.54
N THR A 49 -3.99 7.77 -4.85
CA THR A 49 -3.76 7.05 -3.58
C THR A 49 -2.78 5.90 -3.74
N GLY A 50 -2.96 5.04 -4.75
CA GLY A 50 -2.04 3.92 -4.98
C GLY A 50 -0.64 4.35 -5.40
N PHE A 51 -0.52 5.42 -6.20
CA PHE A 51 0.79 5.99 -6.55
C PHE A 51 1.52 6.56 -5.32
N LEU A 52 0.82 7.27 -4.44
CA LEU A 52 1.39 7.82 -3.21
C LEU A 52 1.77 6.72 -2.22
N PHE A 53 0.96 5.67 -2.13
CA PHE A 53 1.24 4.51 -1.29
C PHE A 53 2.51 3.78 -1.75
N SER A 54 2.58 3.41 -3.03
CA SER A 54 3.77 2.76 -3.64
C SER A 54 5.01 3.65 -3.61
N LEU A 55 4.87 4.98 -3.70
CA LEU A 55 5.99 5.92 -3.52
C LEU A 55 6.60 5.79 -2.11
N GLY A 56 5.75 5.82 -1.09
CA GLY A 56 6.20 5.66 0.29
C GLY A 56 6.82 4.29 0.56
N HIS A 57 6.16 3.24 0.06
CA HIS A 57 6.64 1.87 0.16
C HIS A 57 8.01 1.72 -0.53
N GLY A 58 8.11 2.17 -1.78
CA GLY A 58 9.31 2.13 -2.61
C GLY A 58 10.51 2.86 -2.00
N ILE A 59 10.31 3.99 -1.33
CA ILE A 59 11.39 4.72 -0.63
C ILE A 59 12.03 3.82 0.43
N ILE A 60 11.23 3.09 1.21
CA ILE A 60 11.74 2.19 2.26
C ILE A 60 12.41 0.97 1.63
N VAL A 61 11.88 0.42 0.53
CA VAL A 61 12.53 -0.68 -0.21
C VAL A 61 13.91 -0.26 -0.71
N ILE A 62 14.01 0.91 -1.31
CA ILE A 62 15.28 1.48 -1.81
C ILE A 62 16.25 1.67 -0.66
N LEU A 63 15.78 2.15 0.50
CA LEU A 63 16.61 2.28 1.70
C LEU A 63 17.15 0.92 2.15
N PHE A 64 16.31 -0.12 2.19
CA PHE A 64 16.77 -1.48 2.50
C PHE A 64 17.78 -1.99 1.46
N CYS A 65 17.55 -1.74 0.16
CA CYS A 65 18.51 -2.09 -0.89
C CYS A 65 19.87 -1.41 -0.69
N LEU A 66 19.88 -0.12 -0.31
CA LEU A 66 21.11 0.61 -0.01
C LEU A 66 21.83 0.07 1.23
N LEU A 67 21.09 -0.23 2.29
CA LEU A 67 21.62 -0.78 3.54
C LEU A 67 22.21 -2.17 3.32
N LEU A 68 21.50 -3.07 2.65
CA LEU A 68 21.97 -4.42 2.37
C LEU A 68 23.13 -4.41 1.35
N GLY A 69 23.00 -3.62 0.27
CA GLY A 69 24.02 -3.50 -0.76
C GLY A 69 25.31 -2.83 -0.30
N SER A 70 25.29 -2.10 0.82
CA SER A 70 26.50 -1.53 1.44
C SER A 70 27.33 -2.55 2.24
N GLY A 71 26.75 -3.72 2.56
CA GLY A 71 27.37 -4.72 3.42
C GLY A 71 27.37 -4.38 4.93
N PHE A 72 26.83 -3.22 5.34
CA PHE A 72 26.70 -2.85 6.76
C PHE A 72 25.73 -3.76 7.52
N VAL A 73 24.72 -4.30 6.83
CA VAL A 73 23.72 -5.18 7.39
C VAL A 73 23.80 -6.52 6.66
N GLN A 74 23.90 -7.62 7.41
CA GLN A 74 23.84 -8.95 6.82
C GLN A 74 22.47 -9.18 6.20
N SER A 75 22.41 -9.94 5.09
CA SER A 75 21.16 -10.26 4.39
C SER A 75 20.18 -11.14 5.17
N TYR A 76 20.45 -11.40 6.45
CA TYR A 76 19.60 -12.17 7.34
C TYR A 76 18.54 -11.28 8.00
N THR A 77 17.27 -11.67 7.89
CA THR A 77 16.12 -11.03 8.56
C THR A 77 16.12 -11.33 10.05
N PRO A 78 16.18 -10.32 10.93
CA PRO A 78 15.90 -10.54 12.35
C PRO A 78 14.42 -10.92 12.56
N ALA A 79 14.15 -11.95 13.38
CA ALA A 79 12.78 -12.41 13.64
C ALA A 79 11.85 -11.32 14.22
N TRP A 80 12.39 -10.37 14.98
CA TRP A 80 11.61 -9.25 15.52
C TRP A 80 11.08 -8.33 14.41
N LEU A 81 11.82 -8.18 13.30
CA LEU A 81 11.42 -7.33 12.18
C LEU A 81 10.26 -7.96 11.40
N GLU A 82 10.23 -9.29 11.28
CA GLU A 82 9.11 -10.02 10.72
C GLU A 82 7.82 -9.80 11.51
N ILE A 83 7.89 -9.93 12.84
CA ILE A 83 6.74 -9.74 13.74
C ILE A 83 6.23 -8.31 13.66
N LEU A 84 7.14 -7.32 13.66
CA LEU A 84 6.76 -5.92 13.53
C LEU A 84 6.11 -5.63 12.17
N GLY A 85 6.70 -6.08 11.07
CA GLY A 85 6.17 -5.87 9.72
C GLY A 85 4.76 -6.44 9.55
N LYS A 86 4.56 -7.72 9.92
CA LYS A 86 3.24 -8.36 9.91
C LYS A 86 2.26 -7.62 10.81
N GLY A 87 2.68 -7.27 12.04
CA GLY A 87 1.85 -6.56 13.00
C GLY A 87 1.37 -5.18 12.51
N ILE A 88 2.24 -4.44 11.81
CA ILE A 88 1.91 -3.15 11.21
C ILE A 88 0.83 -3.29 10.14
N SER A 89 1.00 -4.22 9.18
CA SER A 89 0.03 -4.45 8.11
C SER A 89 -1.33 -4.91 8.66
N ILE A 90 -1.33 -5.86 9.60
CA ILE A 90 -2.54 -6.32 10.30
C ILE A 90 -3.25 -5.17 11.01
N PHE A 91 -2.50 -4.37 11.77
CA PHE A 91 -3.05 -3.23 12.49
C PHE A 91 -3.77 -2.26 11.54
N PHE A 92 -3.12 -1.87 10.44
CA PHE A 92 -3.74 -0.96 9.48
C PHE A 92 -4.94 -1.57 8.77
N LEU A 93 -4.89 -2.84 8.35
CA LEU A 93 -6.02 -3.52 7.71
C LEU A 93 -7.25 -3.56 8.64
N ILE A 94 -7.06 -3.89 9.92
CA ILE A 94 -8.13 -3.90 10.90
C ILE A 94 -8.67 -2.48 11.12
N VAL A 95 -7.78 -1.51 11.34
CA VAL A 95 -8.17 -0.10 11.57
C VAL A 95 -8.96 0.45 10.38
N PHE A 96 -8.46 0.29 9.16
CA PHE A 96 -9.15 0.75 7.95
C PHE A 96 -10.43 -0.01 7.66
N GLY A 97 -10.45 -1.31 7.95
CA GLY A 97 -11.65 -2.14 7.89
C GLY A 97 -12.76 -1.60 8.80
N ILE A 98 -12.45 -1.34 10.08
CA ILE A 98 -13.38 -0.78 11.06
C ILE A 98 -13.83 0.62 10.66
N ILE A 99 -12.90 1.52 10.30
CA ILE A 99 -13.21 2.90 9.91
C ILE A 99 -14.17 2.93 8.71
N ASN A 100 -13.91 2.11 7.69
CA ASN A 100 -14.80 2.03 6.54
C ASN A 100 -16.16 1.42 6.90
N LEU A 101 -16.19 0.40 7.76
CA LEU A 101 -17.45 -0.21 8.21
C LEU A 101 -18.33 0.82 8.90
N ILE A 102 -17.76 1.52 9.89
CA ILE A 102 -18.44 2.58 10.64
C ILE A 102 -18.91 3.64 9.65
N GLY A 103 -18.06 4.12 8.75
CA GLY A 103 -18.41 5.15 7.77
C GLY A 103 -19.60 4.77 6.87
N VAL A 104 -19.74 3.49 6.50
CA VAL A 104 -20.85 2.99 5.70
C VAL A 104 -22.13 2.83 6.54
N LEU A 105 -22.02 2.34 7.77
CA LEU A 105 -23.15 2.14 8.69
C LEU A 105 -23.69 3.46 9.27
N THR A 106 -22.82 4.43 9.56
CA THR A 106 -23.21 5.73 10.12
C THR A 106 -23.66 6.74 9.08
N ARG A 107 -23.54 6.45 7.77
CA ARG A 107 -24.20 7.21 6.69
C ARG A 107 -25.72 6.98 6.75
N LYS A 108 -26.34 7.49 7.82
CA LYS A 108 -27.77 7.74 7.95
C LYS A 108 -28.02 9.14 7.39
N HIS A 109 -29.10 9.25 6.62
CA HIS A 109 -29.56 10.47 5.98
C HIS A 109 -29.49 11.67 6.94
N SER A 110 -28.83 12.75 6.54
CA SER A 110 -29.03 14.05 7.20
C SER A 110 -29.37 15.07 6.13
N SER A 111 -30.57 14.90 5.57
CA SER A 111 -31.52 16.01 5.59
C SER A 111 -32.04 16.10 7.04
N ASP A 112 -31.77 17.22 7.69
CA ASP A 112 -32.34 17.68 8.98
C ASP A 112 -32.16 16.83 10.25
N VAL A 113 -30.92 16.71 10.77
CA VAL A 113 -30.75 16.42 12.21
C VAL A 113 -29.60 17.26 12.80
N PRO A 114 -29.74 17.88 14.01
CA PRO A 114 -28.78 18.84 14.54
C PRO A 114 -27.38 18.26 14.71
N LYS A 115 -26.38 19.11 14.47
CA LYS A 115 -24.94 18.86 14.63
C LYS A 115 -24.59 18.45 16.08
N GLY A 116 -24.78 17.19 16.41
CA GLY A 116 -24.29 16.61 17.66
C GLY A 116 -22.81 16.21 17.57
N ILE A 117 -22.18 16.06 18.74
CA ILE A 117 -20.78 15.64 18.98
C ILE A 117 -20.32 14.44 18.11
N LYS A 118 -21.25 13.55 17.69
CA LYS A 118 -20.99 12.42 16.78
C LYS A 118 -20.58 12.85 15.36
N SER A 119 -21.09 13.98 14.87
CA SER A 119 -20.68 14.61 13.60
C SER A 119 -19.30 15.24 13.71
N PHE A 120 -18.93 15.78 14.88
CA PHE A 120 -17.62 16.37 15.13
C PHE A 120 -16.53 15.30 15.28
N LEU A 121 -16.81 14.20 15.98
CA LEU A 121 -15.85 13.09 16.12
C LEU A 121 -15.62 12.40 14.77
N SER A 122 -16.68 12.18 13.99
CA SER A 122 -16.60 11.70 12.61
C SER A 122 -15.81 12.68 11.72
N GLN A 123 -16.20 13.95 11.64
CA GLN A 123 -15.47 14.92 10.82
C GLN A 123 -14.03 15.16 11.27
N LYS A 124 -13.69 15.07 12.56
CA LYS A 124 -12.31 15.31 13.03
C LYS A 124 -11.39 14.12 12.82
N ILE A 125 -11.91 12.89 12.91
CA ILE A 125 -11.17 11.67 12.57
C ILE A 125 -10.98 11.57 11.04
N PHE A 126 -12.01 11.91 10.25
CA PHE A 126 -11.94 11.87 8.78
C PHE A 126 -11.26 13.10 8.14
N SER A 127 -11.30 14.29 8.74
CA SER A 127 -10.65 15.49 8.17
C SER A 127 -9.12 15.47 8.32
N LYS A 128 -8.59 14.80 9.35
CA LYS A 128 -7.15 14.72 9.61
C LYS A 128 -6.44 13.68 8.72
N GLN A 129 -7.19 12.77 8.09
CA GLN A 129 -6.64 11.78 7.15
C GLN A 129 -6.34 12.37 5.76
N ASN A 130 -6.81 13.57 5.43
CA ASN A 130 -6.84 14.12 4.07
C ASN A 130 -5.49 14.59 3.48
N SER A 131 -4.36 14.18 4.05
CA SER A 131 -3.04 14.61 3.60
C SER A 131 -2.37 13.54 2.71
N PRO A 132 -1.86 13.89 1.52
CA PRO A 132 -1.05 12.98 0.69
C PRO A 132 0.13 12.36 1.45
N TRP A 133 0.73 13.12 2.37
CA TRP A 133 1.82 12.68 3.22
C TRP A 133 1.48 11.48 4.11
N MET A 134 0.25 11.40 4.62
CA MET A 134 -0.18 10.24 5.40
C MET A 134 -0.24 8.98 4.55
N ILE A 135 -0.64 9.09 3.27
CA ILE A 135 -0.69 7.95 2.34
C ILE A 135 0.72 7.42 2.08
N ILE A 136 1.67 8.32 1.83
CA ILE A 136 3.10 7.99 1.68
C ILE A 136 3.62 7.32 2.96
N LEU A 137 3.31 7.88 4.14
CA LEU A 137 3.76 7.31 5.41
C LEU A 137 3.19 5.91 5.65
N ILE A 138 1.89 5.69 5.36
CA ILE A 138 1.27 4.36 5.49
C ILE A 138 1.95 3.38 4.53
N GLY A 139 2.19 3.77 3.27
CA GLY A 139 2.92 2.94 2.31
C GLY A 139 4.32 2.56 2.81
N GLY A 140 5.05 3.53 3.37
CA GLY A 140 6.36 3.28 3.99
C GLY A 140 6.30 2.34 5.20
N LEU A 141 5.27 2.46 6.04
CA LEU A 141 5.05 1.54 7.16
C LEU A 141 4.72 0.12 6.66
N PHE A 142 3.95 -0.01 5.58
CA PHE A 142 3.67 -1.30 4.93
C PHE A 142 4.94 -1.97 4.37
N ALA A 143 5.91 -1.19 3.88
CA ALA A 143 7.20 -1.70 3.41
C ALA A 143 8.10 -2.29 4.51
N LEU A 144 7.74 -2.12 5.78
CA LEU A 144 8.41 -2.83 6.88
C LEU A 144 8.01 -4.31 6.96
N SER A 145 7.09 -4.76 6.09
CA SER A 145 6.69 -6.16 5.96
C SER A 145 7.85 -7.08 5.53
N PHE A 146 7.72 -8.35 5.91
CA PHE A 146 8.74 -9.37 5.65
C PHE A 146 8.98 -9.63 4.15
N ASP A 147 7.93 -9.57 3.33
CA ASP A 147 8.02 -9.80 1.88
C ASP A 147 8.95 -8.77 1.23
N THR A 148 8.84 -7.51 1.65
CA THR A 148 9.65 -6.40 1.15
C THR A 148 11.12 -6.56 1.52
N PHE A 149 11.42 -6.93 2.78
CA PHE A 149 12.81 -7.20 3.18
C PHE A 149 13.39 -8.37 2.39
N SER A 150 12.64 -9.46 2.25
CA SER A 150 13.09 -10.65 1.51
C SER A 150 13.40 -10.32 0.05
N GLN A 151 12.59 -9.46 -0.59
CA GLN A 151 12.85 -8.97 -1.95
C GLN A 151 14.11 -8.09 -2.01
N ALA A 152 14.29 -7.16 -1.06
CA ALA A 152 15.51 -6.35 -0.99
C ALA A 152 16.77 -7.20 -0.77
N ALA A 153 16.67 -8.26 0.05
CA ALA A 153 17.75 -9.24 0.24
C ALA A 153 18.06 -10.01 -1.05
N LEU A 154 17.05 -10.44 -1.80
CA LEU A 154 17.23 -11.07 -3.11
C LEU A 154 17.93 -10.15 -4.11
N PHE A 155 17.59 -8.85 -4.14
CA PHE A 155 18.29 -7.88 -4.98
C PHE A 155 19.74 -7.68 -4.55
N SER A 156 20.00 -7.62 -3.24
CA SER A 156 21.36 -7.53 -2.69
C SER A 156 22.22 -8.74 -3.05
N LEU A 157 21.68 -9.96 -2.92
CA LEU A 157 22.38 -11.20 -3.30
C LEU A 157 22.68 -11.25 -4.80
N SER A 158 21.68 -10.89 -5.62
CA SER A 158 21.83 -10.82 -7.08
C SER A 158 22.88 -9.78 -7.49
N ALA A 159 22.91 -8.64 -6.80
CA ALA A 159 23.92 -7.60 -7.01
C ALA A 159 25.31 -7.96 -6.46
N GLY A 160 25.39 -8.79 -5.42
CA GLY A 160 26.62 -9.29 -4.81
C GLY A 160 27.46 -10.16 -5.74
N LEU A 161 26.81 -10.90 -6.65
CA LEU A 161 27.50 -11.63 -7.74
C LEU A 161 28.26 -10.69 -8.70
N ILE A 162 27.90 -9.40 -8.73
CA ILE A 162 28.46 -8.35 -9.61
C ILE A 162 29.12 -7.21 -8.78
N ALA A 163 29.11 -7.32 -7.44
CA ALA A 163 29.71 -6.41 -6.45
C ALA A 163 29.46 -4.90 -6.68
N LYS A 164 28.20 -4.48 -6.94
CA LYS A 164 27.86 -3.05 -7.08
C LYS A 164 26.63 -2.66 -6.28
N GLN A 165 26.82 -1.87 -5.21
CA GLN A 165 25.74 -1.20 -4.46
C GLN A 165 24.79 -0.42 -5.40
N ALA A 166 25.34 0.19 -6.46
CA ALA A 166 24.57 0.87 -7.50
C ALA A 166 23.56 -0.04 -8.19
N LEU A 167 23.89 -1.32 -8.42
CA LEU A 167 22.96 -2.27 -9.05
C LEU A 167 21.80 -2.61 -8.12
N CYS A 168 22.07 -2.85 -6.83
CA CYS A 168 21.01 -3.11 -5.84
C CYS A 168 20.04 -1.91 -5.74
N PHE A 169 20.57 -0.68 -5.76
CA PHE A 169 19.78 0.55 -5.81
C PHE A 169 18.92 0.65 -7.09
N ILE A 170 19.50 0.36 -8.25
CA ILE A 170 18.77 0.36 -9.53
C ILE A 170 17.64 -0.68 -9.51
N LEU A 171 17.88 -1.88 -8.96
CA LEU A 171 16.85 -2.91 -8.81
C LEU A 171 15.73 -2.46 -7.87
N GLY A 172 16.06 -1.77 -6.77
CA GLY A 172 15.06 -1.17 -5.88
C GLY A 172 14.19 -0.12 -6.59
N ILE A 173 14.78 0.74 -7.43
CA ILE A 173 14.03 1.71 -8.25
C ILE A 173 13.16 1.00 -9.28
N ALA A 174 13.69 -0.02 -9.96
CA ALA A 174 12.94 -0.81 -10.95
C ALA A 174 11.74 -1.51 -10.31
N PHE A 175 11.92 -2.07 -9.13
CA PHE A 175 10.86 -2.66 -8.32
C PHE A 175 9.79 -1.63 -7.93
N MET A 176 10.20 -0.49 -7.38
CA MET A 176 9.29 0.63 -7.06
C MET A 176 8.49 1.06 -8.29
N PHE A 177 9.14 1.19 -9.45
CA PHE A 177 8.48 1.56 -10.69
C PHE A 177 7.40 0.55 -11.11
N GLY A 178 7.69 -0.75 -11.02
CA GLY A 178 6.70 -1.80 -11.27
C GLY A 178 5.48 -1.70 -10.35
N MET A 179 5.71 -1.48 -9.06
CA MET A 179 4.64 -1.32 -8.08
C MET A 179 3.82 -0.04 -8.30
N MET A 180 4.47 1.07 -8.66
CA MET A 180 3.76 2.32 -8.97
C MET A 180 2.79 2.18 -10.13
N ILE A 181 3.08 1.30 -11.09
CA ILE A 181 2.16 0.98 -12.19
C ILE A 181 0.95 0.21 -11.65
N SER A 182 1.14 -0.90 -10.96
CA SER A 182 0.04 -1.74 -10.47
C SER A 182 -0.83 -1.00 -9.43
N ASP A 183 -0.21 -0.42 -8.41
CA ASP A 183 -0.92 0.33 -7.36
C ASP A 183 -1.56 1.60 -7.92
N GLY A 184 -0.88 2.30 -8.83
CA GLY A 184 -1.40 3.50 -9.50
C GLY A 184 -2.66 3.18 -10.32
N ILE A 185 -2.64 2.09 -11.09
CA ILE A 185 -3.81 1.61 -11.83
C ILE A 185 -4.94 1.25 -10.86
N ASN A 186 -4.64 0.54 -9.76
CA ASN A 186 -5.66 0.21 -8.76
C ASN A 186 -6.32 1.48 -8.20
N GLY A 187 -5.52 2.47 -7.77
CA GLY A 187 -6.02 3.74 -7.25
C GLY A 187 -6.94 4.48 -8.23
N ILE A 188 -6.59 4.50 -9.52
CA ILE A 188 -7.43 5.11 -10.56
C ILE A 188 -8.75 4.35 -10.74
N ILE A 189 -8.69 3.02 -10.82
CA ILE A 189 -9.86 2.15 -11.00
C ILE A 189 -10.82 2.34 -9.83
N VAL A 190 -10.31 2.27 -8.60
CA VAL A 190 -11.12 2.34 -7.39
C VAL A 190 -11.76 3.71 -7.22
N ALA A 191 -11.00 4.79 -7.45
CA ALA A 191 -11.55 6.15 -7.44
C ALA A 191 -12.68 6.31 -8.47
N LYS A 192 -12.53 5.71 -9.67
CA LYS A 192 -13.57 5.70 -10.70
C LYS A 192 -14.79 4.88 -10.27
N LEU A 193 -14.59 3.70 -9.69
CA LEU A 193 -15.66 2.83 -9.18
C LEU A 193 -16.46 3.51 -8.07
N ILE A 194 -15.79 4.16 -7.12
CA ILE A 194 -16.44 4.92 -6.04
C ILE A 194 -17.31 6.03 -6.64
N ARG A 195 -16.80 6.80 -7.60
CA ARG A 195 -17.56 7.88 -8.24
C ARG A 195 -18.78 7.35 -9.00
N ILE A 196 -18.63 6.26 -9.75
CA ILE A 196 -19.75 5.62 -10.48
C ILE A 196 -20.80 5.07 -9.51
N ALA A 197 -20.37 4.44 -8.42
CA ALA A 197 -21.26 3.90 -7.41
C ALA A 197 -22.05 5.02 -6.72
N ASP A 198 -21.39 6.14 -6.40
CA ASP A 198 -22.00 7.30 -5.76
C ASP A 198 -23.00 8.02 -6.69
N THR A 199 -22.72 8.12 -8.00
CA THR A 199 -23.66 8.74 -8.96
C THR A 199 -24.83 7.84 -9.33
N LYS A 200 -24.64 6.52 -9.40
CA LYS A 200 -25.66 5.59 -9.89
C LYS A 200 -26.67 5.20 -8.81
N SER A 201 -26.21 4.76 -7.63
CA SER A 201 -27.10 4.31 -6.57
C SER A 201 -26.41 4.22 -5.21
N ARG A 202 -27.09 4.75 -4.19
CA ARG A 202 -26.67 4.65 -2.78
C ARG A 202 -26.48 3.21 -2.31
N TYR A 203 -27.28 2.27 -2.82
CA TYR A 203 -27.16 0.86 -2.46
C TYR A 203 -25.86 0.24 -2.99
N ILE A 204 -25.44 0.63 -4.20
CA ILE A 204 -24.18 0.15 -4.81
C ILE A 204 -22.98 0.70 -4.02
N SER A 205 -23.00 2.00 -3.67
CA SER A 205 -21.93 2.61 -2.88
C SER A 205 -21.79 2.01 -1.47
N LYS A 206 -22.93 1.70 -0.83
CA LYS A 206 -22.97 0.99 0.46
C LYS A 206 -22.47 -0.45 0.33
N GLY A 207 -22.96 -1.20 -0.65
CA GLY A 207 -22.55 -2.58 -0.90
C GLY A 207 -21.04 -2.70 -1.14
N LEU A 208 -20.48 -1.84 -2.00
CA LEU A 208 -19.05 -1.79 -2.27
C LEU A 208 -18.25 -1.44 -0.99
N GLY A 209 -18.78 -0.57 -0.13
CA GLY A 209 -18.11 -0.19 1.11
C GLY A 209 -18.10 -1.29 2.17
N ILE A 210 -19.22 -2.02 2.29
CA ILE A 210 -19.29 -3.21 3.16
C ILE A 210 -18.32 -4.28 2.65
N LEU A 211 -18.29 -4.52 1.34
CA LEU A 211 -17.41 -5.52 0.73
C LEU A 211 -15.93 -5.22 1.02
N ILE A 212 -15.47 -3.99 0.77
CA ILE A 212 -14.08 -3.58 1.02
C ILE A 212 -13.73 -3.69 2.51
N SER A 213 -14.64 -3.27 3.39
CA SER A 213 -14.45 -3.35 4.84
C SER A 213 -14.35 -4.79 5.33
N CYS A 214 -15.29 -5.66 4.91
CA CYS A 214 -15.27 -7.08 5.24
C CYS A 214 -14.01 -7.75 4.71
N PHE A 215 -13.59 -7.42 3.48
CA PHE A 215 -12.37 -7.96 2.89
C PHE A 215 -11.12 -7.54 3.68
N SER A 216 -11.00 -6.27 4.05
CA SER A 216 -9.88 -5.77 4.86
C SER A 216 -9.83 -6.40 6.25
N LEU A 217 -11.00 -6.53 6.92
CA LEU A 217 -11.11 -7.18 8.22
C LEU A 217 -10.78 -8.67 8.14
N PHE A 218 -11.26 -9.35 7.10
CA PHE A 218 -10.97 -10.76 6.86
C PHE A 218 -9.46 -10.98 6.70
N LEU A 219 -8.78 -10.18 5.87
CA LEU A 219 -7.32 -10.26 5.71
C LEU A 219 -6.57 -9.97 7.00
N GLY A 220 -6.99 -8.96 7.75
CA GLY A 220 -6.39 -8.63 9.05
C GLY A 220 -6.55 -9.76 10.08
N ILE A 221 -7.73 -10.37 10.17
CA ILE A 221 -7.99 -11.50 11.07
C ILE A 221 -7.22 -12.74 10.60
N TYR A 222 -7.18 -13.01 9.29
CA TYR A 222 -6.41 -14.11 8.73
C TYR A 222 -4.91 -13.96 9.05
N GLY A 223 -4.38 -12.75 8.98
CA GLY A 223 -3.01 -12.44 9.39
C GLY A 223 -2.74 -12.62 10.88
N LEU A 224 -3.74 -12.55 11.76
CA LEU A 224 -3.58 -12.87 13.19
C LEU A 224 -3.50 -14.37 13.47
N LEU A 225 -4.02 -15.20 12.56
CA LEU A 225 -4.14 -16.65 12.74
C LEU A 225 -2.96 -17.44 12.15
N ASN A 226 -2.11 -16.80 11.34
CA ASN A 226 -0.95 -17.38 10.65
C ASN A 226 0.35 -16.65 11.02
#